data_AF-A0A497A2G1-F1
#
_entry.id   AF-A0A497A2G1-F1
#
_cell.length_a   1.000
_cell.length_b   1.000
_cell.length_c   1.000
_cell.angle_alpha   90.00
_cell.angle_beta   90.00
_cell.angle_gamma   90.00
#
_symmetry.space_group_name_H-M   'P 1'
#
loop_
_entity.id
_entity.type
_entity.pdbx_description
1 polymer ?
#
loop_
_entity_poly.entity_id
_entity_poly.type
_entity_poly.pdbx_seq_one_letter_code
_entity_poly.pdbx_strand_id
1 'polypeptide(L)' 'MESEKERLLALLKYLIEHNGEHSKELTELAEKSKAITKDVVLNNIRKAARTMNEATGYLKQALEEADKN' A
#
# COMPACT_ATOMS: atom_id res chain seq x y z
N MET A 1 -14.65 -15.44 17.64
CA MET A 1 -15.54 -15.31 16.46
C MET A 1 -15.88 -13.86 16.15
N GLU A 2 -16.73 -13.16 16.92
CA GLU A 2 -17.07 -11.75 16.64
C GLU A 2 -15.83 -10.82 16.76
N SER A 3 -15.04 -11.01 17.83
CA SER A 3 -13.79 -10.25 18.06
C SER A 3 -12.67 -10.53 17.04
N GLU A 4 -12.66 -11.71 16.40
CA GLU A 4 -11.65 -12.07 15.40
C GLU A 4 -11.99 -11.44 14.05
N LYS A 5 -13.29 -11.40 13.69
CA LYS A 5 -13.77 -10.69 12.50
C LYS A 5 -13.52 -9.19 12.63
N GLU A 6 -13.88 -8.59 13.76
CA GLU A 6 -13.60 -7.16 14.02
C GLU A 6 -12.10 -6.84 13.94
N ARG A 7 -11.25 -7.70 14.52
CA ARG A 7 -9.80 -7.57 14.43
C ARG A 7 -9.29 -7.66 12.99
N LEU A 8 -9.82 -8.59 12.20
CA LEU A 8 -9.48 -8.72 10.78
C LEU A 8 -9.86 -7.45 10.01
N LEU A 9 -11.09 -6.96 10.17
CA LEU A 9 -11.57 -5.75 9.50
C LEU A 9 -10.76 -4.51 9.90
N ALA A 10 -10.44 -4.36 11.18
CA ALA A 10 -9.60 -3.27 11.67
C ALA A 10 -8.19 -3.34 11.07
N LEU A 11 -7.59 -4.54 11.00
CA LEU A 11 -6.27 -4.74 10.42
C LEU A 11 -6.27 -4.44 8.91
N LEU A 12 -7.27 -4.90 8.17
CA LEU A 12 -7.39 -4.62 6.73
C LEU A 12 -7.51 -3.12 6.46
N LYS A 13 -8.35 -2.40 7.21
CA LYS A 13 -8.49 -0.94 7.11
C LYS A 13 -7.16 -0.23 7.38
N TYR A 14 -6.47 -0.61 8.47
CA TYR A 14 -5.17 -0.06 8.82
C TYR A 14 -4.13 -0.28 7.71
N LEU A 15 -4.01 -1.50 7.19
CA LEU A 15 -3.04 -1.82 6.14
C LEU A 15 -3.33 -1.09 4.83
N ILE A 16 -4.61 -0.90 4.47
CA ILE A 16 -5.01 -0.15 3.27
C ILE A 16 -4.57 1.31 3.38
N GLU A 17 -4.80 1.94 4.53
CA GLU A 17 -4.40 3.33 4.78
C GLU A 17 -2.86 3.46 4.75
N HIS A 18 -2.17 2.63 5.53
CA HIS A 18 -0.71 2.70 5.68
C HIS A 18 0.03 2.43 4.36
N ASN A 19 -0.43 1.46 3.57
CA ASN A 19 0.14 1.21 2.24
C ASN A 19 -0.07 2.38 1.28
N GLY A 20 -1.21 3.08 1.41
CA GLY A 20 -1.50 4.28 0.63
C GLY A 20 -0.56 5.44 0.97
N GLU A 21 -0.24 5.63 2.25
CA GLU A 21 0.76 6.60 2.71
C GLU A 21 2.14 6.25 2.16
N HIS A 22 2.60 5.01 2.34
CA HIS A 22 3.90 4.56 1.85
C HIS A 22 4.04 4.65 0.32
N SER A 23 2.99 4.34 -0.44
CA SER A 23 3.04 4.52 -1.89
C SER A 23 3.25 5.98 -2.28
N LYS A 24 2.65 6.94 -1.55
CA LYS A 24 2.84 8.38 -1.79
C LYS A 24 4.26 8.79 -1.42
N GLU A 25 4.74 8.39 -0.24
CA GLU A 25 6.09 8.68 0.23
C GLU A 25 7.16 8.16 -0.73
N LEU A 26 7.01 6.92 -1.23
CA LEU A 26 7.93 6.34 -2.21
C LEU A 26 7.90 7.11 -3.54
N THR A 27 6.72 7.53 -3.98
CA THR A 27 6.59 8.35 -5.21
C THR A 27 7.29 9.69 -5.04
N GLU A 28 7.04 10.39 -3.94
CA GLU A 28 7.72 11.64 -3.63
C GLU A 28 9.24 11.48 -3.49
N LEU A 29 9.69 10.40 -2.86
CA LEU A 29 11.10 10.10 -2.69
C LEU A 29 11.80 9.91 -4.05
N ALA A 30 11.17 9.19 -4.98
CA ALA A 30 11.70 9.03 -6.33
C ALA A 30 11.77 10.37 -7.07
N GLU A 31 10.78 11.26 -6.88
CA GLU A 31 10.76 12.58 -7.51
C GLU A 31 11.84 13.52 -6.94
N LYS A 32 11.95 13.60 -5.62
CA LYS A 32 12.96 14.41 -4.91
C LYS A 32 14.38 13.92 -5.19
N SER A 33 14.56 12.63 -5.46
CA SER A 33 15.87 12.02 -5.68
C SER A 33 16.36 12.07 -7.13
N LYS A 34 15.57 12.60 -8.08
CA LYS A 34 15.90 12.61 -9.52
C LYS A 34 17.28 13.19 -9.85
N ALA A 35 17.73 14.20 -9.11
CA ALA A 35 18.99 14.89 -9.38
C ALA A 35 20.22 14.25 -8.71
N ILE A 36 20.04 13.29 -7.79
CA ILE A 36 21.11 12.82 -6.90
C ILE A 36 21.43 11.32 -7.03
N THR A 37 20.70 10.59 -7.88
CA THR A 37 20.92 9.14 -8.05
C THR A 37 20.63 8.69 -9.47
N LYS A 38 20.92 7.42 -9.75
CA LYS A 38 20.76 6.80 -11.07
C LYS A 38 19.28 6.47 -11.33
N ASP A 39 18.86 6.56 -12.60
CA ASP A 39 17.50 6.20 -13.03
C ASP A 39 17.05 4.80 -12.61
N VAL A 40 17.97 3.84 -12.58
CA VAL A 40 17.67 2.46 -12.13
C VAL A 40 17.18 2.43 -10.68
N VAL A 41 17.74 3.27 -9.80
CA VAL A 41 17.31 3.38 -8.40
C VAL A 41 15.91 4.00 -8.34
N LEU A 42 15.70 5.10 -9.07
CA LEU A 42 14.41 5.79 -9.14
C LEU A 42 13.30 4.86 -9.68
N ASN A 43 13.62 4.08 -10.71
CA ASN A 43 12.69 3.13 -11.32
C ASN A 43 12.31 2.01 -10.37
N ASN A 44 13.25 1.52 -9.56
CA ASN A 44 12.96 0.54 -8.51
C ASN A 44 12.08 1.12 -7.41
N ILE A 45 12.32 2.37 -6.97
CA ILE A 45 11.46 3.05 -5.98
C ILE A 45 10.04 3.23 -6.54
N ARG A 46 9.90 3.70 -7.78
CA ARG A 46 8.59 3.83 -8.45
C ARG A 46 7.90 2.47 -8.59
N LYS A 47 8.66 1.40 -8.85
CA LYS A 47 8.11 0.04 -8.92
C LYS A 47 7.60 -0.40 -7.55
N ALA A 48 8.32 -0.13 -6.47
CA ALA A 48 7.88 -0.41 -5.12
C ALA A 48 6.55 0.31 -4.79
N ALA A 49 6.42 1.59 -5.15
CA ALA A 49 5.16 2.33 -4.99
C ALA A 49 3.99 1.68 -5.76
N ARG A 50 4.21 1.28 -7.02
CA ARG A 50 3.17 0.60 -7.82
C ARG A 50 2.76 -0.75 -7.23
N THR A 51 3.73 -1.58 -6.86
CA THR A 51 3.45 -2.89 -6.24
C THR A 51 2.74 -2.73 -4.89
N MET A 52 3.03 -1.68 -4.13
CA MET A 52 2.30 -1.35 -2.90
C MET A 52 0.82 -1.02 -3.19
N ASN A 53 0.54 -0.26 -4.24
CA ASN A 53 -0.83 0.01 -4.68
C ASN A 53 -1.55 -1.24 -5.16
N GLU A 54 -0.86 -2.13 -5.87
CA GLU A 54 -1.41 -3.44 -6.29
C GLU A 54 -1.79 -4.28 -5.07
N ALA A 55 -0.89 -4.40 -4.09
CA ALA A 55 -1.16 -5.09 -2.83
C ALA A 55 -2.37 -4.48 -2.10
N THR A 56 -2.47 -3.15 -2.07
CA THR A 56 -3.61 -2.43 -1.50
C THR A 56 -4.92 -2.74 -2.22
N GLY A 57 -4.89 -2.95 -3.54
CA GLY A 57 -6.05 -3.38 -4.31
C GLY A 57 -6.60 -4.73 -3.84
N TYR A 58 -5.74 -5.71 -3.62
CA TYR A 58 -6.15 -7.02 -3.07
C TYR A 58 -6.70 -6.91 -1.65
N LEU A 59 -6.11 -6.05 -0.81
CA LEU A 59 -6.61 -5.82 0.56
C LEU A 59 -8.00 -5.18 0.58
N LYS A 60 -8.29 -4.25 -0.34
CA LYS A 60 -9.62 -3.66 -0.50
C LYS A 60 -10.66 -4.72 -0.89
N GLN A 61 -10.34 -5.58 -1.85
CA GLN A 61 -11.21 -6.71 -2.23
C GLN A 61 -11.44 -7.65 -1.05
N ALA A 62 -10.39 -7.98 -0.29
CA ALA A 62 -10.52 -8.81 0.91
C ALA A 62 -11.42 -8.16 1.97
N LEU A 63 -11.30 -6.84 2.17
CA LEU A 63 -12.17 -6.09 3.09
C LEU A 63 -13.64 -6.12 2.64
N GLU A 64 -13.89 -5.90 1.35
CA GLU A 64 -15.25 -5.94 0.77
C GLU A 64 -15.89 -7.33 0.93
N GLU A 65 -15.15 -8.41 0.73
CA GLU A 65 -15.66 -9.77 0.91
C GLU A 65 -15.83 -10.16 2.39
N ALA A 66 -14.96 -9.67 3.26
CA ALA A 66 -15.05 -9.92 4.71
C ALA A 66 -16.25 -9.21 5.37
N ASP A 67 -16.69 -8.09 4.81
CA ASP A 67 -17.82 -7.28 5.33
C ASP A 67 -19.20 -7.80 4.86
N LYS A 68 -19.25 -8.59 3.77
CA LYS A 68 -20.48 -9.20 3.23
C LYS A 68 -20.93 -10.48 3.97
N ASN A 69 -20.01 -11.15 4.66
CA ASN A 69 -20.30 -12.29 5.54
C ASN A 69 -20.62 -11.81 6.96
#